data_AF-A0A535IX13-F1
#
_entry.id   AF-A0A535IX13-F1
#
_cell.length_a   1.000
_cell.length_b   1.000
_cell.length_c   1.000
_cell.angle_alpha   90.00
_cell.angle_beta   90.00
_cell.angle_gamma   90.00
#
_symmetry.space_group_name_H-M   'P 1'
#
loop_
_entity.id
_entity.type
_entity.pdbx_description
1 polymer ?
#
loop_
_entity_poly.entity_id
_entity_poly.type
_entity_poly.pdbx_seq_one_letter_code
_entity_poly.pdbx_strand_id
1 'polypeptide(L)'
;SPGDELERERRRARQAAADARRAERDNLDLRSRLSKLTAEVKVERRRYRALRQRRSTRLAVAVSDRLRAVMHAVTRKTTPAEPSPETASEQAITGGAGDPPSVARLYRKAMLASLLDPRGRAHALRITLIGDAAAGLRASLIARGYEVRAANGQAAPDSWPNGGDVTVVTDPAVDAIVLPAGVVRVAWTTPGTTEWPADVLAEYDIVVSTAEDPGRAFVDGVERWLRATRVSIRVPPGSARTAAGWGDTYLARDIRAALRAEGWPTRMHFHDRWNDPTLGEDDVVIDLLGRYVGETRPGAVRVLWQISHPEHASAELYRSYDLVFVASDPFARLMAPQVPELTLRPLHQATDADRFRPTPKGPAHELLYVANWREDRPIIRDLLPTERRLAVFGRGWAPDRLDPAHHAGESIHNQELGQYYAAASIVLNDHAAGMRREGFLSNRLYDAAATGAFVISDEIDGLEAEFDGGVVAYRDRRHLHQLIDRFLADPAERRARGERARRAVLDRHTFAHRARTLIAAIEPQLARVETADRV
;
A
#
# COMPACT_ATOMS: atom_id res chain seq x y z
N SER A 1 57.92 11.36 -12.15
CA SER A 1 58.67 10.18 -11.65
C SER A 1 57.69 9.18 -11.07
N PRO A 2 57.93 7.85 -11.11
CA PRO A 2 57.13 6.85 -10.36
C PRO A 2 56.92 7.21 -8.88
N GLY A 3 57.84 8.00 -8.28
CA GLY A 3 57.67 8.55 -6.94
C GLY A 3 56.55 9.58 -6.78
N ASP A 4 56.22 10.36 -7.82
CA ASP A 4 55.16 11.39 -7.77
C ASP A 4 53.76 10.78 -7.83
N GLU A 5 53.62 9.63 -8.47
CA GLU A 5 52.37 8.89 -8.60
C GLU A 5 52.02 8.17 -7.30
N LEU A 6 53.01 7.55 -6.67
CA LEU A 6 52.88 6.94 -5.35
C LEU A 6 52.52 7.96 -4.26
N GLU A 7 53.07 9.17 -4.34
CA GLU A 7 52.77 10.28 -3.40
C GLU A 7 51.33 10.80 -3.59
N ARG A 8 50.83 10.84 -4.84
CA ARG A 8 49.44 11.20 -5.15
C ARG A 8 48.45 10.16 -4.64
N GLU A 9 48.74 8.87 -4.80
CA GLU A 9 47.90 7.79 -4.26
C GLU A 9 47.86 7.80 -2.74
N ARG A 10 49.01 8.01 -2.07
CA ARG A 10 49.07 8.15 -0.62
C ARG A 10 48.26 9.34 -0.10
N ARG A 11 48.23 10.47 -0.82
CA ARG A 11 47.37 11.61 -0.48
C ARG A 11 45.89 11.28 -0.65
N ARG A 12 45.49 10.61 -1.74
CA ARG A 12 44.10 10.18 -1.96
C ARG A 12 43.62 9.21 -0.88
N ALA A 13 44.45 8.22 -0.52
CA ALA A 13 44.12 7.26 0.53
C ALA A 13 43.99 7.93 1.92
N ARG A 14 44.85 8.91 2.24
CA ARG A 14 44.75 9.69 3.48
C ARG A 14 43.47 10.55 3.54
N GLN A 15 43.09 11.15 2.41
CA GLN A 15 41.87 11.95 2.32
C GLN A 15 40.62 11.06 2.47
N ALA A 16 40.55 9.94 1.76
CA ALA A 16 39.45 8.98 1.89
C ALA A 16 39.31 8.44 3.33
N ALA A 17 40.44 8.15 4.00
CA ALA A 17 40.43 7.74 5.40
C ALA A 17 39.97 8.85 6.36
N ALA A 18 40.26 10.12 6.05
CA ALA A 18 39.78 11.25 6.84
C ALA A 18 38.27 11.48 6.67
N ASP A 19 37.76 11.34 5.45
CA ASP A 19 36.35 11.47 5.13
C ASP A 19 35.52 10.33 5.74
N ALA A 20 36.03 9.11 5.72
CA ALA A 20 35.42 7.96 6.40
C ALA A 20 35.29 8.18 7.93
N ARG A 21 36.34 8.70 8.58
CA ARG A 21 36.30 9.03 10.02
C ARG A 21 35.37 10.18 10.36
N ARG A 22 35.13 11.10 9.42
CA ARG A 22 34.16 12.19 9.59
C ARG A 22 32.73 11.64 9.49
N ALA A 23 32.46 10.84 8.46
CA ALA A 23 31.17 10.18 8.27
C ALA A 23 30.80 9.27 9.46
N GLU A 24 31.77 8.56 10.04
CA GLU A 24 31.54 7.71 11.22
C GLU A 24 31.16 8.53 12.46
N ARG A 25 31.81 9.68 12.68
CA ARG A 25 31.46 10.60 13.78
C ARG A 25 30.07 11.20 13.60
N ASP A 26 29.74 11.62 12.39
CA ASP A 26 28.42 12.17 12.07
C ASP A 26 27.32 11.12 12.26
N ASN A 27 27.60 9.85 11.92
CA ASN A 27 26.68 8.73 12.15
C ASN A 27 26.48 8.45 13.65
N LEU A 28 27.54 8.51 14.46
CA LEU A 28 27.47 8.38 15.92
C LEU A 28 26.64 9.51 16.56
N ASP A 29 26.81 10.75 16.13
CA ASP A 29 26.01 11.89 16.61
C ASP A 29 24.53 11.77 16.18
N LEU A 30 24.27 11.35 14.95
CA LEU A 30 22.91 11.07 14.48
C LEU A 30 22.23 9.97 15.29
N ARG A 31 22.93 8.86 15.59
CA ARG A 31 22.41 7.77 16.44
C ARG A 31 22.11 8.24 17.85
N SER A 32 22.96 9.08 18.43
CA SER A 32 22.75 9.69 19.76
C SER A 32 21.51 10.58 19.78
N ARG A 33 21.35 11.45 18.77
CA ARG A 33 20.17 12.33 18.63
C ARG A 33 18.88 11.53 18.39
N LEU A 34 18.94 10.47 17.59
CA LEU A 34 17.80 9.59 17.33
C LEU A 34 17.35 8.85 18.59
N SER A 35 18.30 8.40 19.41
CA SER A 35 18.01 7.77 20.71
C SER A 35 17.26 8.72 21.64
N LYS A 36 17.71 9.98 21.75
CA LYS A 36 17.04 11.02 22.57
C LYS A 36 15.61 11.30 22.09
N LEU A 37 15.42 11.50 20.79
CA LEU A 37 14.08 11.74 20.23
C LEU A 37 13.14 10.53 20.39
N THR A 38 13.67 9.31 20.27
CA THR A 38 12.88 8.08 20.49
C THR A 38 12.40 7.98 21.94
N ALA A 39 13.24 8.37 22.90
CA ALA A 39 12.85 8.45 24.31
C ALA A 39 11.76 9.52 24.54
N GLU A 40 11.87 10.69 23.92
CA GLU A 40 10.84 11.75 24.00
C GLU A 40 9.49 11.29 23.45
N VAL A 41 9.46 10.63 22.28
CA VAL A 41 8.24 10.06 21.70
C VAL A 41 7.61 9.05 22.67
N LYS A 42 8.41 8.24 23.35
CA LYS A 42 7.92 7.25 24.32
C LYS A 42 7.24 7.92 25.52
N VAL A 43 7.80 9.02 26.02
CA VAL A 43 7.22 9.81 27.12
C VAL A 43 5.89 10.44 26.71
N GLU A 44 5.84 11.08 25.54
CA GLU A 44 4.63 11.75 25.08
C GLU A 44 3.51 10.75 24.71
N ARG A 45 3.84 9.57 24.16
CA ARG A 45 2.87 8.48 23.96
C ARG A 45 2.25 8.01 25.27
N ARG A 46 3.03 7.90 26.35
CA ARG A 46 2.49 7.54 27.69
C ARG A 46 1.55 8.61 28.22
N ARG A 47 1.90 9.89 28.07
CA ARG A 47 1.03 11.02 28.44
C ARG A 47 -0.27 11.03 27.65
N TYR A 48 -0.20 10.85 26.34
CA TYR A 48 -1.38 10.78 25.48
C TYR A 48 -2.34 9.66 25.91
N ARG A 49 -1.81 8.45 26.21
CA ARG A 49 -2.61 7.32 26.71
C ARG A 49 -3.31 7.62 28.03
N ALA A 50 -2.60 8.24 28.98
CA ALA A 50 -3.17 8.63 30.27
C ALA A 50 -4.30 9.69 30.14
N LEU A 51 -4.17 10.61 29.18
CA LEU A 51 -5.18 11.64 28.92
C LEU A 51 -6.40 11.11 28.16
N ARG A 52 -6.20 10.19 27.21
CA ARG A 52 -7.29 9.52 26.48
C ARG A 52 -8.19 8.71 27.42
N GLN A 53 -7.62 8.10 28.46
CA GLN A 53 -8.40 7.40 29.49
C GLN A 53 -9.22 8.35 30.39
N ARG A 54 -8.87 9.65 30.47
CA ARG A 54 -9.50 10.63 31.37
C ARG A 54 -10.56 11.54 30.72
N ARG A 55 -11.10 11.21 29.53
CA ARG A 55 -12.17 11.97 28.81
C ARG A 55 -11.92 13.49 28.66
N SER A 56 -10.67 13.95 28.58
CA SER A 56 -10.32 15.36 28.34
C SER A 56 -9.87 15.59 26.89
N THR A 57 -10.83 15.94 26.02
CA THR A 57 -10.61 16.04 24.56
C THR A 57 -9.61 17.13 24.17
N ARG A 58 -9.61 18.29 24.84
CA ARG A 58 -8.70 19.41 24.51
C ARG A 58 -7.24 19.13 24.83
N LEU A 59 -6.94 18.46 25.96
CA LEU A 59 -5.55 18.15 26.32
C LEU A 59 -4.99 17.00 25.47
N ALA A 60 -5.83 16.04 25.07
CA ALA A 60 -5.45 14.96 24.16
C ALA A 60 -5.06 15.47 22.77
N VAL A 61 -5.78 16.46 22.23
CA VAL A 61 -5.46 17.10 20.93
C VAL A 61 -4.11 17.83 21.00
N ALA A 62 -3.87 18.65 22.02
CA ALA A 62 -2.60 19.37 22.18
C ALA A 62 -1.39 18.42 22.31
N VAL A 63 -1.53 17.28 23.01
CA VAL A 63 -0.47 16.26 23.12
C VAL A 63 -0.29 15.48 21.82
N SER A 64 -1.38 15.21 21.07
CA SER A 64 -1.32 14.61 19.73
C SER A 64 -0.55 15.50 18.75
N ASP A 65 -0.78 16.81 18.76
CA ASP A 65 -0.08 17.76 17.89
C ASP A 65 1.40 17.86 18.25
N ARG A 66 1.74 17.82 19.54
CA ARG A 66 3.12 17.78 20.01
C ARG A 66 3.82 16.48 19.61
N LEU A 67 3.12 15.34 19.70
CA LEU A 67 3.59 14.04 19.19
C LEU A 67 3.88 14.10 17.70
N ARG A 68 3.00 14.73 16.92
CA ARG A 68 3.17 14.90 15.47
C ARG A 68 4.39 15.78 15.15
N ALA A 69 4.58 16.89 15.87
CA ALA A 69 5.73 17.77 15.71
C ALA A 69 7.06 17.07 16.03
N VAL A 70 7.12 16.31 17.13
CA VAL A 70 8.32 15.53 17.50
C VAL A 70 8.58 14.44 16.46
N MET A 71 7.56 13.71 16.00
CA MET A 71 7.72 12.71 14.94
C MET A 71 8.23 13.34 13.64
N HIS A 72 7.69 14.50 13.22
CA HIS A 72 8.20 15.22 12.05
C HIS A 72 9.67 15.65 12.20
N ALA A 73 10.10 16.07 13.39
CA ALA A 73 11.49 16.40 13.66
C ALA A 73 12.42 15.17 13.58
N VAL A 74 11.92 13.98 13.98
CA VAL A 74 12.63 12.70 13.80
C VAL A 74 12.75 12.33 12.32
N THR A 75 11.65 12.40 11.57
CA THR A 75 11.61 12.01 10.16
C THR A 75 12.52 12.90 9.32
N ARG A 76 12.49 14.22 9.54
CA ARG A 76 13.34 15.18 8.80
C ARG A 76 14.84 14.98 9.04
N LYS A 77 15.23 14.43 10.20
CA LYS A 77 16.64 14.15 10.56
C LYS A 77 17.11 12.74 10.21
N THR A 78 16.21 11.85 9.78
CA THR A 78 16.51 10.43 9.48
C THR A 78 16.37 10.09 7.99
N THR A 79 16.07 11.09 7.15
CA THR A 79 16.04 10.91 5.69
C THR A 79 17.47 11.11 5.17
N PRO A 80 18.14 10.08 4.61
CA PRO A 80 19.37 10.31 3.84
C PRO A 80 19.04 11.18 2.63
N ALA A 81 20.00 11.96 2.12
CA ALA A 81 19.85 12.58 0.81
C ALA A 81 19.60 11.47 -0.24
N GLU A 82 18.58 11.66 -1.09
CA GLU A 82 18.27 10.74 -2.19
C GLU A 82 19.53 10.55 -3.06
N PRO A 83 19.94 9.32 -3.39
CA PRO A 83 20.98 9.12 -4.38
C PRO A 83 20.50 9.58 -5.76
N SER A 84 21.40 10.22 -6.51
CA SER A 84 21.22 10.56 -7.93
C SER A 84 20.91 9.30 -8.77
N PRO A 85 20.09 9.37 -9.84
CA PRO A 85 19.62 8.20 -10.61
C PRO A 85 20.69 7.39 -11.37
N GLU A 86 21.98 7.72 -11.26
CA GLU A 86 23.02 7.22 -12.18
C GLU A 86 23.90 6.06 -11.66
N THR A 87 23.59 5.41 -10.53
CA THR A 87 24.44 4.30 -10.02
C THR A 87 23.73 2.95 -9.81
N ALA A 88 22.52 2.77 -10.32
CA ALA A 88 21.75 1.52 -10.18
C ALA A 88 21.78 0.61 -11.42
N SER A 89 22.90 0.58 -12.15
CA SER A 89 23.07 -0.33 -13.29
C SER A 89 24.50 -0.82 -13.36
N GLU A 90 24.77 -2.00 -12.79
CA GLU A 90 25.75 -2.98 -13.27
C GLU A 90 25.80 -4.16 -12.28
N GLN A 91 25.09 -5.25 -12.62
CA GLN A 91 25.39 -6.66 -12.33
C GLN A 91 24.10 -7.48 -12.23
N ALA A 92 23.57 -7.91 -13.37
CA ALA A 92 22.60 -8.98 -13.46
C ALA A 92 22.75 -9.72 -14.80
N ILE A 93 23.84 -10.46 -14.99
CA ILE A 93 23.93 -11.46 -16.07
C ILE A 93 24.73 -12.65 -15.55
N THR A 94 24.04 -13.75 -15.26
CA THR A 94 24.27 -15.06 -15.90
C THR A 94 23.09 -15.98 -15.55
N GLY A 95 22.28 -16.29 -16.56
CA GLY A 95 21.34 -17.40 -16.49
C GLY A 95 22.07 -18.73 -16.66
N GLY A 96 21.58 -19.78 -15.99
CA GLY A 96 22.02 -21.15 -16.24
C GLY A 96 21.59 -22.15 -15.16
N ALA A 97 21.00 -23.24 -15.65
CA ALA A 97 20.68 -24.53 -15.01
C ALA A 97 19.37 -24.61 -14.21
N GLY A 98 18.52 -25.55 -14.67
CA GLY A 98 17.21 -25.99 -14.17
C GLY A 98 16.75 -25.39 -12.84
N ASP A 99 15.64 -24.65 -12.88
CA ASP A 99 15.07 -24.02 -11.70
C ASP A 99 14.87 -25.06 -10.59
N PRO A 100 15.56 -24.92 -9.44
CA PRO A 100 15.27 -25.75 -8.29
C PRO A 100 13.81 -25.52 -7.85
N PRO A 101 13.15 -26.53 -7.24
CA PRO A 101 11.79 -26.36 -6.73
C PRO A 101 11.73 -25.10 -5.86
N SER A 102 10.72 -24.25 -6.09
CA SER A 102 10.65 -22.92 -5.46
C SER A 102 10.89 -23.00 -3.95
N VAL A 103 11.75 -22.11 -3.44
CA VAL A 103 12.13 -22.05 -2.02
C VAL A 103 10.89 -21.95 -1.13
N ALA A 104 9.83 -21.32 -1.62
CA ALA A 104 8.54 -21.28 -0.97
C ALA A 104 7.81 -22.60 -0.81
N ARG A 105 7.86 -23.50 -1.81
CA ARG A 105 7.23 -24.82 -1.71
C ARG A 105 7.95 -25.68 -0.68
N LEU A 106 9.28 -25.63 -0.67
CA LEU A 106 10.10 -26.30 0.36
C LEU A 106 9.80 -25.74 1.76
N TYR A 107 9.75 -24.42 1.89
CA TYR A 107 9.37 -23.75 3.14
C TYR A 107 7.97 -24.16 3.62
N ARG A 108 6.95 -24.13 2.75
CA ARG A 108 5.58 -24.56 3.10
C ARG A 108 5.51 -26.02 3.49
N LYS A 109 6.18 -26.90 2.76
CA LYS A 109 6.25 -28.33 3.09
C LYS A 109 6.88 -28.55 4.47
N ALA A 110 7.96 -27.83 4.77
CA ALA A 110 8.61 -27.88 6.08
C ALA A 110 7.69 -27.34 7.19
N MET A 111 7.08 -26.16 7.00
CA MET A 111 6.14 -25.60 7.96
C MET A 111 4.94 -26.52 8.22
N LEU A 112 4.38 -27.12 7.17
CA LEU A 112 3.24 -28.02 7.28
C LEU A 112 3.63 -29.31 8.02
N ALA A 113 4.83 -29.85 7.76
CA ALA A 113 5.35 -30.99 8.51
C ALA A 113 5.52 -30.65 10.00
N SER A 114 6.13 -29.51 10.32
CA SER A 114 6.27 -29.02 11.71
C SER A 114 4.93 -28.70 12.38
N LEU A 115 3.92 -28.29 11.61
CA LEU A 115 2.58 -28.03 12.11
C LEU A 115 1.84 -29.34 12.44
N LEU A 116 1.89 -30.34 11.57
CA LEU A 116 1.12 -31.58 11.69
C LEU A 116 1.80 -32.65 12.57
N ASP A 117 3.13 -32.65 12.64
CA ASP A 117 3.92 -33.52 13.53
C ASP A 117 4.81 -32.69 14.47
N PRO A 118 4.22 -31.98 15.45
CA PRO A 118 4.97 -31.13 16.37
C PRO A 118 5.97 -31.85 17.27
N ARG A 119 5.83 -33.18 17.43
CA ARG A 119 6.74 -34.01 18.26
C ARG A 119 7.78 -34.76 17.42
N GLY A 120 7.76 -34.56 16.10
CA GLY A 120 8.70 -35.16 15.16
C GLY A 120 10.13 -34.63 15.29
N ARG A 121 11.11 -35.41 14.82
CA ARG A 121 12.56 -35.14 14.99
C ARG A 121 13.14 -34.03 14.12
N ALA A 122 12.37 -33.42 13.20
CA ALA A 122 12.93 -32.55 12.17
C ALA A 122 13.09 -31.08 12.59
N HIS A 123 12.05 -30.39 13.09
CA HIS A 123 12.09 -29.07 13.73
C HIS A 123 10.70 -28.73 14.32
N ALA A 124 10.62 -28.33 15.59
CA ALA A 124 9.37 -27.88 16.20
C ALA A 124 8.97 -26.49 15.69
N LEU A 125 7.68 -26.28 15.41
CA LEU A 125 7.16 -24.99 14.99
C LEU A 125 7.31 -23.96 16.11
N ARG A 126 7.98 -22.84 15.82
CA ARG A 126 8.28 -21.78 16.80
C ARG A 126 7.19 -20.72 16.76
N ILE A 127 6.44 -20.62 17.85
CA ILE A 127 5.29 -19.73 17.98
C ILE A 127 5.64 -18.61 18.96
N THR A 128 5.45 -17.37 18.54
CA THR A 128 5.48 -16.19 19.40
C THR A 128 4.06 -15.80 19.78
N LEU A 129 3.77 -15.64 21.07
CA LEU A 129 2.51 -15.11 21.58
C LEU A 129 2.70 -13.69 22.10
N ILE A 130 1.91 -12.74 21.60
CA ILE A 130 1.89 -11.34 22.06
C ILE A 130 0.53 -11.03 22.69
N GLY A 131 0.57 -10.58 23.95
CA GLY A 131 -0.60 -10.22 24.74
C GLY A 131 -1.01 -11.28 25.78
N ASP A 132 -1.66 -10.82 26.85
CA ASP A 132 -1.90 -11.60 28.06
C ASP A 132 -3.13 -12.53 27.97
N ALA A 133 -4.01 -12.32 26.98
CA ALA A 133 -5.32 -12.96 26.88
C ALA A 133 -5.30 -14.41 26.33
N ALA A 134 -4.12 -15.03 26.21
CA ALA A 134 -3.95 -16.34 25.56
C ALA A 134 -3.42 -17.46 26.49
N ALA A 135 -3.58 -17.37 27.81
CA ALA A 135 -3.12 -18.43 28.72
C ALA A 135 -3.64 -19.84 28.33
N GLY A 136 -4.93 -19.95 27.97
CA GLY A 136 -5.54 -21.19 27.49
C GLY A 136 -4.99 -21.67 26.15
N LEU A 137 -4.79 -20.76 25.19
CA LEU A 137 -4.15 -21.08 23.90
C LEU A 137 -2.71 -21.54 24.10
N ARG A 138 -1.92 -20.84 24.91
CA ARG A 138 -0.53 -21.17 25.21
C ARG A 138 -0.40 -22.58 25.78
N ALA A 139 -1.20 -22.91 26.80
CA ALA A 139 -1.21 -24.23 27.40
C ALA A 139 -1.61 -25.32 26.38
N SER A 140 -2.63 -25.04 25.56
CA SER A 140 -3.14 -25.94 24.53
C SER A 140 -2.12 -26.22 23.41
N LEU A 141 -1.32 -25.23 23.02
CA LEU A 141 -0.24 -25.37 22.05
C LEU A 141 0.97 -26.15 22.62
N ILE A 142 1.38 -25.84 23.86
CA ILE A 142 2.48 -26.57 24.52
C ILE A 142 2.12 -28.05 24.71
N ALA A 143 0.88 -28.36 25.13
CA ALA A 143 0.41 -29.74 25.29
C ALA A 143 0.47 -30.54 23.98
N ARG A 144 0.32 -29.87 22.83
CA ARG A 144 0.46 -30.47 21.50
C ARG A 144 1.91 -30.69 21.07
N GLY A 145 2.87 -30.03 21.71
CA GLY A 145 4.30 -30.19 21.45
C GLY A 145 4.96 -29.01 20.73
N TYR A 146 4.27 -27.88 20.55
CA TYR A 146 4.85 -26.70 19.92
C TYR A 146 5.78 -25.92 20.86
N GLU A 147 6.77 -25.24 20.30
CA GLU A 147 7.67 -24.34 21.03
C GLU A 147 7.05 -22.94 21.09
N VAL A 148 6.55 -22.55 22.28
CA VAL A 148 5.81 -21.30 22.45
C VAL A 148 6.53 -20.33 23.39
N ARG A 149 6.89 -19.16 22.87
CA ARG A 149 7.47 -18.05 23.66
C ARG A 149 6.49 -16.88 23.76
N ALA A 150 6.35 -16.32 24.96
CA ALA A 150 5.58 -15.10 25.16
C ALA A 150 6.47 -13.87 24.92
N ALA A 151 5.93 -12.82 24.30
CA ALA A 151 6.60 -11.55 24.11
C ALA A 151 5.70 -10.41 24.58
N ASN A 152 6.18 -9.62 25.54
CA ASN A 152 5.44 -8.51 26.12
C ASN A 152 5.63 -7.25 25.27
N GLY A 153 4.94 -7.15 24.13
CA GLY A 153 4.68 -5.91 23.38
C GLY A 153 5.87 -5.10 22.83
N GLN A 154 7.11 -5.48 23.13
CA GLN A 154 8.35 -4.87 22.63
C GLN A 154 9.50 -5.85 22.93
N ALA A 155 10.18 -6.34 21.89
CA ALA A 155 11.45 -7.07 21.91
C ALA A 155 11.84 -7.66 23.29
N ALA A 156 11.31 -8.85 23.60
CA ALA A 156 11.80 -9.61 24.75
C ALA A 156 13.25 -10.05 24.45
N PRO A 157 14.18 -10.01 25.44
CA PRO A 157 15.52 -10.56 25.28
C PRO A 157 15.53 -12.06 24.91
N ASP A 158 14.42 -12.77 25.16
CA ASP A 158 14.21 -14.18 24.79
C ASP A 158 13.42 -14.36 23.47
N SER A 159 13.18 -13.30 22.71
CA SER A 159 12.50 -13.42 21.41
C SER A 159 13.37 -14.15 20.39
N TRP A 160 12.73 -14.92 19.51
CA TRP A 160 13.44 -15.57 18.41
C TRP A 160 14.17 -14.51 17.57
N PRO A 161 15.39 -14.78 17.05
CA PRO A 161 16.15 -13.81 16.23
C PRO A 161 15.33 -13.18 15.08
N ASN A 162 14.35 -13.93 14.55
CA ASN A 162 13.47 -13.51 13.45
C ASN A 162 11.97 -13.42 13.84
N GLY A 163 11.63 -13.48 15.13
CA GLY A 163 10.24 -13.51 15.61
C GLY A 163 9.52 -14.86 15.57
N GLY A 164 10.20 -15.93 15.14
CA GLY A 164 9.67 -17.30 15.09
C GLY A 164 9.16 -17.65 13.70
N ASP A 165 8.30 -18.65 13.61
CA ASP A 165 7.65 -19.06 12.36
C ASP A 165 6.22 -18.48 12.29
N VAL A 166 5.53 -18.45 13.43
CA VAL A 166 4.18 -17.90 13.58
C VAL A 166 4.14 -16.92 14.75
N THR A 167 3.58 -15.73 14.54
CA THR A 167 3.29 -14.77 15.61
C THR A 167 1.79 -14.64 15.80
N VAL A 168 1.32 -15.00 16.98
CA VAL A 168 -0.07 -14.88 17.40
C VAL A 168 -0.22 -13.66 18.30
N VAL A 169 -1.13 -12.77 17.93
CA VAL A 169 -1.41 -11.53 18.63
C VAL A 169 -2.82 -11.56 19.17
N THR A 170 -2.97 -11.25 20.45
CA THR A 170 -4.27 -11.24 21.15
C THR A 170 -4.72 -9.83 21.55
N ASP A 171 -3.80 -8.85 21.45
CA ASP A 171 -4.06 -7.45 21.74
C ASP A 171 -4.15 -6.64 20.43
N PRO A 172 -5.33 -6.05 20.08
CA PRO A 172 -5.49 -5.23 18.88
C PRO A 172 -4.64 -3.95 18.92
N ALA A 173 -4.04 -3.57 20.05
CA ALA A 173 -3.12 -2.44 20.13
C ALA A 173 -1.74 -2.74 19.51
N VAL A 174 -1.44 -4.01 19.21
CA VAL A 174 -0.21 -4.40 18.52
C VAL A 174 -0.39 -4.17 17.02
N ASP A 175 0.44 -3.27 16.52
CA ASP A 175 0.46 -2.92 15.11
C ASP A 175 1.18 -4.03 14.30
N ALA A 176 0.48 -4.68 13.39
CA ALA A 176 1.03 -5.75 12.56
C ALA A 176 2.25 -5.30 11.74
N ILE A 177 2.37 -3.99 11.50
CA ILE A 177 3.46 -3.33 10.79
C ILE A 177 4.85 -3.53 11.44
N VAL A 178 4.89 -3.70 12.76
CA VAL A 178 6.14 -3.83 13.53
C VAL A 178 6.54 -5.28 13.70
N LEU A 179 5.67 -6.23 13.32
CA LEU A 179 5.99 -7.64 13.31
C LEU A 179 7.01 -7.92 12.19
N PRO A 180 7.91 -8.89 12.38
CA PRO A 180 8.86 -9.27 11.33
C PRO A 180 8.15 -9.61 10.01
N ALA A 181 8.85 -9.42 8.90
CA ALA A 181 8.27 -9.61 7.57
C ALA A 181 7.96 -11.10 7.30
N GLY A 182 8.88 -11.99 7.69
CA GLY A 182 8.78 -13.43 7.40
C GLY A 182 7.98 -14.30 8.36
N VAL A 183 7.18 -13.72 9.27
CA VAL A 183 6.33 -14.50 10.18
C VAL A 183 4.92 -14.61 9.66
N VAL A 184 4.25 -15.74 9.93
CA VAL A 184 2.80 -15.85 9.76
C VAL A 184 2.11 -15.09 10.90
N ARG A 185 1.30 -14.08 10.58
CA ARG A 185 0.66 -13.18 11.54
C ARG A 185 -0.76 -13.64 11.80
N VAL A 186 -1.04 -14.06 13.03
CA VAL A 186 -2.35 -14.53 13.47
C VAL A 186 -2.96 -13.51 14.43
N ALA A 187 -4.09 -12.92 14.06
CA ALA A 187 -4.94 -12.21 15.01
C ALA A 187 -5.83 -13.24 15.73
N TRP A 188 -5.65 -13.33 17.04
CA TRP A 188 -6.45 -14.18 17.92
C TRP A 188 -7.52 -13.35 18.60
N THR A 189 -8.75 -13.49 18.12
CA THR A 189 -9.90 -12.74 18.59
C THR A 189 -10.66 -13.54 19.64
N THR A 190 -11.09 -12.86 20.70
CA THR A 190 -11.94 -13.46 21.73
C THR A 190 -13.28 -12.72 21.71
N PRO A 191 -14.37 -13.37 21.27
CA PRO A 191 -15.68 -12.74 21.21
C PRO A 191 -16.08 -12.16 22.58
N GLY A 192 -16.62 -10.93 22.58
CA GLY A 192 -17.15 -10.29 23.78
C GLY A 192 -16.14 -9.70 24.76
N THR A 193 -14.82 -9.88 24.57
CA THR A 193 -13.81 -9.25 25.43
C THR A 193 -13.18 -8.01 24.79
N THR A 194 -12.85 -8.10 23.51
CA THR A 194 -12.12 -7.04 22.79
C THR A 194 -12.61 -6.98 21.35
N GLU A 195 -13.23 -5.87 20.95
CA GLU A 195 -13.56 -5.62 19.55
C GLU A 195 -12.31 -5.22 18.77
N TRP A 196 -12.01 -5.98 17.73
CA TRP A 196 -10.94 -5.68 16.80
C TRP A 196 -11.50 -4.85 15.64
N PRO A 197 -10.93 -3.66 15.37
CA PRO A 197 -11.30 -2.90 14.17
C PRO A 197 -11.00 -3.72 12.91
N ALA A 198 -11.90 -3.67 11.92
CA ALA A 198 -11.77 -4.46 10.69
C ALA A 198 -10.50 -4.09 9.89
N ASP A 199 -10.11 -2.81 9.91
CA ASP A 199 -8.88 -2.31 9.30
C ASP A 199 -7.62 -2.84 9.99
N VAL A 200 -7.66 -3.09 11.30
CA VAL A 200 -6.57 -3.74 12.04
C VAL A 200 -6.49 -5.22 11.68
N LEU A 201 -7.62 -5.94 11.66
CA LEU A 201 -7.66 -7.36 11.28
C LEU A 201 -7.17 -7.60 9.85
N ALA A 202 -7.41 -6.65 8.94
CA ALA A 202 -6.97 -6.74 7.56
C ALA A 202 -5.44 -6.80 7.41
N GLU A 203 -4.66 -6.34 8.40
CA GLU A 203 -3.19 -6.39 8.37
C GLU A 203 -2.60 -7.73 8.87
N TYR A 204 -3.45 -8.63 9.38
CA TYR A 204 -3.07 -10.00 9.75
C TYR A 204 -3.31 -10.97 8.60
N ASP A 205 -2.58 -12.08 8.61
CA ASP A 205 -2.67 -13.14 7.59
C ASP A 205 -3.82 -14.09 7.88
N ILE A 206 -4.01 -14.38 9.17
CA ILE A 206 -5.00 -15.32 9.67
C ILE A 206 -5.75 -14.63 10.80
N VAL A 207 -7.08 -14.71 10.77
CA VAL A 207 -7.93 -14.32 11.89
C VAL A 207 -8.55 -15.59 12.45
N VAL A 208 -8.27 -15.89 13.72
CA VAL A 208 -8.84 -17.02 14.43
C VAL A 208 -9.63 -16.48 15.61
N SER A 209 -10.85 -16.98 15.79
CA SER A 209 -11.63 -16.69 17.00
C SER A 209 -11.48 -17.83 18.00
N THR A 210 -11.49 -17.50 19.30
CA THR A 210 -11.43 -18.51 20.37
C THR A 210 -12.50 -19.59 20.16
N ALA A 211 -12.08 -20.84 20.25
CA ALA A 211 -12.91 -22.02 20.17
C ALA A 211 -12.79 -22.86 21.45
N GLU A 212 -13.66 -23.86 21.60
CA GLU A 212 -13.60 -24.85 22.69
C GLU A 212 -12.22 -25.54 22.74
N ASP A 213 -11.64 -25.82 21.57
CA ASP A 213 -10.27 -26.29 21.45
C ASP A 213 -9.38 -25.24 20.75
N PRO A 214 -8.71 -24.36 21.51
CA PRO A 214 -7.92 -23.27 20.95
C PRO A 214 -6.68 -23.77 20.19
N GLY A 215 -6.11 -24.91 20.60
CA GLY A 215 -4.96 -25.49 19.91
C GLY A 215 -5.35 -26.03 18.54
N ARG A 216 -6.51 -26.70 18.44
CA ARG A 216 -7.03 -27.17 17.15
C ARG A 216 -7.40 -26.02 16.22
N ALA A 217 -8.08 -24.98 16.72
CA ALA A 217 -8.45 -23.82 15.92
C ALA A 217 -7.22 -23.07 15.35
N PHE A 218 -6.14 -22.97 16.14
CA PHE A 218 -4.86 -22.47 15.65
C PHE A 218 -4.31 -23.33 14.50
N VAL A 219 -4.24 -24.65 14.69
CA VAL A 219 -3.71 -25.59 13.68
C VAL A 219 -4.52 -25.51 12.40
N ASP A 220 -5.85 -25.57 12.48
CA ASP A 220 -6.73 -25.51 11.31
C ASP A 220 -6.57 -24.18 10.55
N GLY A 221 -6.39 -23.06 11.27
CA GLY A 221 -6.15 -21.75 10.67
C GLY A 221 -4.83 -21.68 9.92
N VAL A 222 -3.73 -22.10 10.56
CA VAL A 222 -2.38 -22.10 9.95
C VAL A 222 -2.30 -23.10 8.80
N GLU A 223 -2.87 -24.29 8.95
CA GLU A 223 -2.91 -25.31 7.89
C GLU A 223 -3.65 -24.79 6.65
N ARG A 224 -4.84 -24.21 6.84
CA ARG A 224 -5.61 -23.62 5.73
C ARG A 224 -4.80 -22.56 4.99
N TRP A 225 -4.11 -21.71 5.74
CA TRP A 225 -3.26 -20.67 5.15
C TRP A 225 -2.05 -21.24 4.39
N LEU A 226 -1.38 -22.26 4.94
CA LEU A 226 -0.23 -22.91 4.29
C LEU A 226 -0.60 -23.65 3.01
N ARG A 227 -1.82 -24.19 2.94
CA ARG A 227 -2.34 -24.93 1.77
C ARG A 227 -2.95 -24.04 0.69
N ALA A 228 -3.27 -22.80 1.01
CA ALA A 228 -3.89 -21.89 0.06
C ALA A 228 -2.89 -21.38 -0.99
N THR A 229 -3.42 -20.97 -2.14
CA THR A 229 -2.71 -20.13 -3.12
C THR A 229 -2.59 -18.72 -2.56
N ARG A 230 -1.38 -18.31 -2.21
CA ARG A 230 -1.12 -17.03 -1.55
C ARG A 230 -0.70 -15.97 -2.57
N VAL A 231 -1.16 -14.75 -2.34
CA VAL A 231 -0.84 -13.58 -3.16
C VAL A 231 -0.09 -12.56 -2.34
N SER A 232 0.96 -11.99 -2.90
CA SER A 232 1.58 -10.77 -2.38
C SER A 232 1.31 -9.60 -3.32
N ILE A 233 0.95 -8.45 -2.76
CA ILE A 233 0.86 -7.19 -3.50
C ILE A 233 2.06 -6.32 -3.10
N ARG A 234 2.91 -6.00 -4.06
CA ARG A 234 4.04 -5.08 -3.88
C ARG A 234 3.61 -3.66 -4.22
N VAL A 235 3.78 -2.75 -3.26
CA VAL A 235 3.34 -1.35 -3.38
C VAL A 235 4.51 -0.37 -3.38
N PRO A 236 4.45 0.72 -4.17
CA PRO A 236 5.52 1.71 -4.27
C PRO A 236 5.92 2.45 -2.97
N PRO A 237 5.03 2.73 -2.00
CA PRO A 237 5.41 3.52 -0.83
C PRO A 237 6.61 2.89 -0.09
N GLY A 238 7.59 3.74 0.22
CA GLY A 238 8.88 3.33 0.79
C GLY A 238 8.77 2.52 2.07
N SER A 239 7.81 2.85 2.92
CA SER A 239 7.49 2.05 4.10
C SER A 239 6.05 2.30 4.53
N ALA A 240 5.61 1.46 5.43
CA ALA A 240 4.30 1.58 6.03
C ALA A 240 4.09 2.89 6.83
N ARG A 241 5.18 3.55 7.28
CA ARG A 241 5.14 4.86 7.95
C ARG A 241 4.84 6.02 6.99
N THR A 242 5.19 5.86 5.71
CA THR A 242 4.95 6.89 4.68
C THR A 242 3.69 6.57 3.86
N ALA A 243 3.15 5.36 3.97
CA ALA A 243 2.04 4.83 3.20
C ALA A 243 0.77 5.69 3.21
N ALA A 244 0.43 6.34 4.33
CA ALA A 244 -0.80 7.13 4.45
C ALA A 244 -0.90 8.31 3.46
N GLY A 245 0.25 8.78 2.94
CA GLY A 245 0.31 9.87 1.96
C GLY A 245 0.24 9.43 0.49
N TRP A 246 0.07 8.13 0.22
CA TRP A 246 0.08 7.56 -1.12
C TRP A 246 -1.27 6.92 -1.46
N GLY A 247 -1.82 7.27 -2.63
CA GLY A 247 -3.08 6.70 -3.13
C GLY A 247 -2.97 5.18 -3.35
N ASP A 248 -1.81 4.75 -3.81
CA ASP A 248 -1.43 3.35 -4.08
C ASP A 248 -1.68 2.44 -2.86
N THR A 249 -1.48 2.95 -1.65
CA THR A 249 -1.74 2.22 -0.41
C THR A 249 -3.21 1.84 -0.27
N TYR A 250 -4.12 2.75 -0.61
CA TYR A 250 -5.55 2.51 -0.48
C TYR A 250 -6.04 1.54 -1.57
N LEU A 251 -5.60 1.76 -2.81
CA LEU A 251 -5.87 0.84 -3.92
C LEU A 251 -5.40 -0.59 -3.60
N ALA A 252 -4.18 -0.73 -3.06
CA ALA A 252 -3.62 -2.02 -2.67
C ALA A 252 -4.41 -2.70 -1.54
N ARG A 253 -4.87 -1.93 -0.55
CA ARG A 253 -5.70 -2.47 0.53
C ARG A 253 -7.05 -2.97 0.02
N ASP A 254 -7.64 -2.26 -0.93
CA ASP A 254 -8.96 -2.58 -1.44
C ASP A 254 -8.91 -3.80 -2.38
N ILE A 255 -7.90 -3.90 -3.26
CA ILE A 255 -7.71 -5.12 -4.04
C ILE A 255 -7.29 -6.32 -3.16
N ARG A 256 -6.49 -6.11 -2.11
CA ARG A 256 -6.20 -7.14 -1.10
C ARG A 256 -7.48 -7.67 -0.47
N ALA A 257 -8.38 -6.78 -0.06
CA ALA A 257 -9.65 -7.16 0.55
C ALA A 257 -10.52 -7.95 -0.41
N ALA A 258 -10.62 -7.50 -1.68
CA ALA A 258 -11.39 -8.19 -2.71
C ALA A 258 -10.84 -9.58 -3.05
N LEU A 259 -9.53 -9.75 -3.21
CA LEU A 259 -8.90 -11.06 -3.42
C LEU A 259 -9.14 -12.00 -2.24
N ARG A 260 -9.03 -11.49 -0.99
CA ARG A 260 -9.36 -12.29 0.21
C ARG A 260 -10.82 -12.72 0.24
N ALA A 261 -11.75 -11.86 -0.19
CA ALA A 261 -13.18 -12.19 -0.27
C ALA A 261 -13.47 -13.30 -1.31
N GLU A 262 -12.68 -13.38 -2.37
CA GLU A 262 -12.71 -14.47 -3.36
C GLU A 262 -11.93 -15.72 -2.91
N GLY A 263 -11.44 -15.75 -1.66
CA GLY A 263 -10.77 -16.90 -1.07
C GLY A 263 -9.26 -16.99 -1.30
N TRP A 264 -8.61 -15.92 -1.78
CA TRP A 264 -7.16 -15.87 -2.03
C TRP A 264 -6.44 -15.12 -0.89
N PRO A 265 -5.76 -15.80 0.04
CA PRO A 265 -5.03 -15.13 1.12
C PRO A 265 -3.97 -14.19 0.55
N THR A 266 -4.17 -12.90 0.81
CA THR A 266 -3.39 -11.84 0.17
C THR A 266 -2.67 -10.97 1.19
N ARG A 267 -1.38 -10.72 0.97
CA ARG A 267 -0.50 -9.83 1.76
C ARG A 267 -0.14 -8.58 0.97
N MET A 268 0.35 -7.56 1.68
CA MET A 268 0.88 -6.34 1.07
C MET A 268 2.30 -6.08 1.57
N HIS A 269 3.20 -5.74 0.66
CA HIS A 269 4.61 -5.43 0.96
C HIS A 269 4.99 -4.05 0.44
N PHE A 270 5.50 -3.23 1.35
CA PHE A 270 6.10 -1.94 1.02
C PHE A 270 7.48 -2.12 0.42
N HIS A 271 7.96 -1.09 -0.27
CA HIS A 271 9.20 -1.15 -1.04
C HIS A 271 10.43 -1.54 -0.20
N ASP A 272 10.54 -1.06 1.05
CA ASP A 272 11.62 -1.44 1.99
C ASP A 272 11.67 -2.93 2.32
N ARG A 273 10.64 -3.70 1.97
CA ARG A 273 10.54 -5.15 2.21
C ARG A 273 10.58 -6.00 0.95
N TRP A 274 10.57 -5.43 -0.26
CA TRP A 274 10.51 -6.23 -1.49
C TRP A 274 11.61 -7.28 -1.60
N ASN A 275 12.81 -6.95 -1.11
CA ASN A 275 13.98 -7.82 -1.16
C ASN A 275 14.24 -8.56 0.16
N ASP A 276 13.32 -8.53 1.12
CA ASP A 276 13.49 -9.23 2.40
C ASP A 276 13.50 -10.75 2.13
N PRO A 277 14.58 -11.47 2.49
CA PRO A 277 14.72 -12.90 2.21
C PRO A 277 13.77 -13.76 3.04
N THR A 278 13.16 -13.19 4.09
CA THR A 278 12.28 -13.92 5.01
C THR A 278 10.83 -13.95 4.58
N LEU A 279 10.43 -13.13 3.60
CA LEU A 279 9.03 -13.05 3.15
C LEU A 279 8.45 -14.36 2.62
N GLY A 280 9.30 -15.36 2.33
CA GLY A 280 8.95 -16.51 1.52
C GLY A 280 8.56 -16.06 0.10
N GLU A 281 8.38 -17.01 -0.80
CA GLU A 281 7.74 -16.71 -2.09
C GLU A 281 6.24 -17.04 -1.92
N ASP A 282 5.38 -16.06 -2.18
CA ASP A 282 3.96 -16.33 -2.38
C ASP A 282 3.76 -16.90 -3.79
N ASP A 283 2.67 -17.63 -4.03
CA ASP A 283 2.43 -18.27 -5.34
C ASP A 283 2.26 -17.24 -6.46
N VAL A 284 1.79 -16.06 -6.09
CA VAL A 284 1.55 -14.93 -6.98
C VAL A 284 2.14 -13.66 -6.38
N VAL A 285 2.80 -12.88 -7.22
CA VAL A 285 3.27 -11.53 -6.90
C VAL A 285 2.60 -10.54 -7.83
N ILE A 286 1.80 -9.63 -7.30
CA ILE A 286 1.16 -8.53 -8.02
C ILE A 286 1.92 -7.23 -7.73
N ASP A 287 2.55 -6.68 -8.75
CA ASP A 287 3.21 -5.39 -8.69
C ASP A 287 2.25 -4.30 -9.15
N LEU A 288 1.88 -3.42 -8.22
CA LEU A 288 1.23 -2.17 -8.59
C LEU A 288 2.32 -1.22 -9.07
N LEU A 289 2.53 -1.18 -10.39
CA LEU A 289 3.57 -0.33 -10.96
C LEU A 289 3.17 1.13 -10.79
N GLY A 290 3.89 1.76 -9.87
CA GLY A 290 3.93 3.19 -9.69
C GLY A 290 5.35 3.70 -9.94
N ARG A 291 6.00 4.18 -8.88
CA ARG A 291 7.30 4.85 -8.99
C ARG A 291 8.52 3.92 -9.08
N TYR A 292 8.41 2.66 -8.69
CA TYR A 292 9.54 1.73 -8.56
C TYR A 292 9.27 0.42 -9.30
N VAL A 293 10.33 -0.18 -9.84
CA VAL A 293 10.34 -1.52 -10.44
C VAL A 293 11.07 -2.46 -9.49
N GLY A 294 10.46 -3.58 -9.13
CA GLY A 294 11.04 -4.57 -8.22
C GLY A 294 11.80 -5.67 -8.95
N GLU A 295 12.80 -6.26 -8.31
CA GLU A 295 13.45 -7.47 -8.81
C GLU A 295 12.46 -8.63 -8.91
N THR A 296 12.62 -9.47 -9.91
CA THR A 296 11.77 -10.64 -10.13
C THR A 296 12.39 -11.87 -9.47
N ARG A 297 11.62 -12.58 -8.63
CA ARG A 297 12.04 -13.84 -8.02
C ARG A 297 11.48 -15.03 -8.82
N PRO A 298 12.28 -16.08 -9.08
CA PRO A 298 11.79 -17.31 -9.71
C PRO A 298 10.70 -18.01 -8.87
N GLY A 299 9.87 -18.85 -9.50
CA GLY A 299 8.96 -19.77 -8.79
C GLY A 299 7.57 -19.23 -8.43
N ALA A 300 7.27 -17.95 -8.68
CA ALA A 300 5.95 -17.35 -8.51
C ALA A 300 5.37 -16.86 -9.84
N VAL A 301 4.05 -16.83 -9.97
CA VAL A 301 3.39 -16.12 -11.08
C VAL A 301 3.50 -14.62 -10.84
N ARG A 302 4.19 -13.92 -11.75
CA ARG A 302 4.46 -12.49 -11.67
C ARG A 302 3.44 -11.74 -12.51
N VAL A 303 2.73 -10.83 -11.85
CA VAL A 303 1.68 -10.00 -12.43
C VAL A 303 2.08 -8.54 -12.30
N LEU A 304 2.18 -7.85 -13.42
CA LEU A 304 2.29 -6.40 -13.44
C LEU A 304 0.90 -5.80 -13.58
N TRP A 305 0.53 -4.86 -12.71
CA TRP A 305 -0.61 -3.99 -12.92
C TRP A 305 -0.15 -2.53 -12.95
N GLN A 306 0.06 -2.02 -14.16
CA GLN A 306 0.45 -0.63 -14.38
C GLN A 306 -0.77 0.29 -14.25
N ILE A 307 -0.86 0.93 -13.09
CA ILE A 307 -1.95 1.83 -12.75
C ILE A 307 -1.64 3.30 -13.05
N SER A 308 -0.36 3.64 -13.21
CA SER A 308 0.12 5.00 -13.50
C SER A 308 1.55 4.96 -14.08
N HIS A 309 2.21 6.12 -14.16
CA HIS A 309 3.60 6.27 -14.59
C HIS A 309 3.92 5.59 -15.93
N PRO A 310 3.24 5.98 -17.04
CA PRO A 310 3.52 5.41 -18.36
C PRO A 310 4.97 5.56 -18.81
N GLU A 311 5.69 6.56 -18.31
CA GLU A 311 7.12 6.78 -18.57
C GLU A 311 8.03 5.65 -18.12
N HIS A 312 7.57 4.77 -17.21
CA HIS A 312 8.33 3.60 -16.77
C HIS A 312 8.08 2.36 -17.63
N ALA A 313 7.15 2.41 -18.57
CA ALA A 313 6.87 1.27 -19.44
C ALA A 313 8.03 1.01 -20.40
N SER A 314 8.45 -0.25 -20.49
CA SER A 314 9.38 -0.71 -21.51
C SER A 314 9.07 -2.16 -21.88
N ALA A 315 9.50 -2.56 -23.07
CA ALA A 315 9.34 -3.95 -23.52
C ALA A 315 10.13 -4.92 -22.62
N GLU A 316 11.30 -4.50 -22.13
CA GLU A 316 12.10 -5.26 -21.16
C GLU A 316 11.35 -5.43 -19.83
N LEU A 317 10.78 -4.36 -19.29
CA LEU A 317 9.99 -4.42 -18.07
C LEU A 317 8.84 -5.41 -18.23
N TYR A 318 8.06 -5.31 -19.31
CA TYR A 318 6.91 -6.18 -19.53
C TYR A 318 7.27 -7.65 -19.69
N ARG A 319 8.39 -7.96 -20.36
CA ARG A 319 8.91 -9.34 -20.48
C ARG A 319 9.35 -9.94 -19.15
N SER A 320 9.60 -9.12 -18.14
CA SER A 320 9.91 -9.61 -16.79
C SER A 320 8.68 -10.10 -16.02
N TYR A 321 7.47 -10.09 -16.62
CA TYR A 321 6.24 -10.58 -15.99
C TYR A 321 5.54 -11.63 -16.84
N ASP A 322 4.77 -12.49 -16.18
CA ASP A 322 4.00 -13.56 -16.84
C ASP A 322 2.62 -13.04 -17.28
N LEU A 323 2.10 -12.03 -16.58
CA LEU A 323 0.88 -11.30 -16.91
C LEU A 323 1.10 -9.80 -16.79
N VAL A 324 0.64 -9.04 -17.79
CA VAL A 324 0.73 -7.58 -17.78
C VAL A 324 -0.65 -6.96 -17.99
N PHE A 325 -1.06 -6.18 -16.99
CA PHE A 325 -2.27 -5.38 -16.98
C PHE A 325 -1.92 -3.88 -17.03
N VAL A 326 -2.70 -3.12 -17.78
CA VAL A 326 -2.48 -1.68 -18.01
C VAL A 326 -3.78 -0.92 -17.78
N ALA A 327 -3.78 0.11 -16.95
CA ALA A 327 -4.94 0.95 -16.66
C ALA A 327 -5.21 2.02 -17.75
N SER A 328 -5.00 1.64 -19.02
CA SER A 328 -5.25 2.46 -20.20
C SER A 328 -5.37 1.57 -21.44
N ASP A 329 -6.55 1.59 -22.07
CA ASP A 329 -6.78 0.97 -23.37
C ASP A 329 -5.89 1.51 -24.49
N PRO A 330 -5.80 2.84 -24.73
CA PRO A 330 -4.95 3.36 -25.79
C PRO A 330 -3.48 3.03 -25.57
N PHE A 331 -3.00 3.09 -24.32
CA PHE A 331 -1.61 2.75 -24.01
C PHE A 331 -1.30 1.26 -24.19
N ALA A 332 -2.22 0.38 -23.78
CA ALA A 332 -2.07 -1.05 -24.03
C ALA A 332 -1.96 -1.36 -25.53
N ARG A 333 -2.78 -0.71 -26.38
CA ARG A 333 -2.70 -0.84 -27.85
C ARG A 333 -1.39 -0.27 -28.41
N LEU A 334 -0.91 0.85 -27.87
CA LEU A 334 0.35 1.46 -28.27
C LEU A 334 1.56 0.57 -27.97
N MET A 335 1.54 -0.11 -26.81
CA MET A 335 2.65 -0.93 -26.36
C MET A 335 2.63 -2.36 -26.91
N ALA A 336 1.46 -2.89 -27.28
CA ALA A 336 1.32 -4.28 -27.74
C ALA A 336 2.27 -4.66 -28.90
N PRO A 337 2.48 -3.83 -29.95
CA PRO A 337 3.43 -4.14 -31.01
C PRO A 337 4.89 -4.27 -30.56
N GLN A 338 5.26 -3.72 -29.40
CA GLN A 338 6.63 -3.79 -28.87
C GLN A 338 6.92 -5.09 -28.10
N VAL A 339 5.87 -5.82 -27.74
CA VAL A 339 5.89 -7.10 -27.01
C VAL A 339 4.87 -8.08 -27.60
N PRO A 340 4.97 -8.45 -28.89
CA PRO A 340 3.97 -9.27 -29.59
C PRO A 340 3.76 -10.66 -28.98
N GLU A 341 4.72 -11.16 -28.20
CA GLU A 341 4.66 -12.40 -27.44
C GLU A 341 3.80 -12.31 -26.17
N LEU A 342 3.48 -11.10 -25.70
CA LEU A 342 2.66 -10.85 -24.51
C LEU A 342 1.26 -10.36 -24.89
N THR A 343 0.27 -10.79 -24.13
CA THR A 343 -1.07 -10.18 -24.18
C THR A 343 -1.15 -9.08 -23.13
N LEU A 344 -1.04 -7.82 -23.56
CA LEU A 344 -1.30 -6.66 -22.69
C LEU A 344 -2.81 -6.51 -22.47
N ARG A 345 -3.25 -6.60 -21.21
CA ARG A 345 -4.67 -6.60 -20.84
C ARG A 345 -5.07 -5.26 -20.24
N PRO A 346 -5.99 -4.49 -20.85
CA PRO A 346 -6.58 -3.34 -20.19
C PRO A 346 -7.24 -3.75 -18.87
N LEU A 347 -6.87 -3.08 -17.78
CA LEU A 347 -7.49 -3.22 -16.47
C LEU A 347 -7.38 -1.89 -15.74
N HIS A 348 -8.45 -1.10 -15.85
CA HIS A 348 -8.56 0.20 -15.21
C HIS A 348 -8.55 0.11 -13.69
N GLN A 349 -8.35 1.24 -13.02
CA GLN A 349 -8.51 1.33 -11.57
C GLN A 349 -9.98 1.09 -11.14
N ALA A 350 -10.28 1.11 -9.85
CA ALA A 350 -11.57 0.69 -9.32
C ALA A 350 -11.89 1.36 -7.98
N THR A 351 -13.11 1.13 -7.51
CA THR A 351 -13.58 1.65 -6.23
C THR A 351 -13.98 0.55 -5.23
N ASP A 352 -13.92 0.89 -3.95
CA ASP A 352 -14.59 0.18 -2.87
C ASP A 352 -16.03 0.71 -2.74
N ALA A 353 -16.99 -0.07 -3.23
CA ALA A 353 -18.40 0.32 -3.30
C ALA A 353 -19.05 0.52 -1.91
N ASP A 354 -18.55 -0.14 -0.87
CA ASP A 354 -19.08 -0.02 0.49
C ASP A 354 -18.58 1.26 1.15
N ARG A 355 -17.30 1.59 0.96
CA ARG A 355 -16.69 2.81 1.50
C ARG A 355 -17.16 4.06 0.78
N PHE A 356 -17.26 4.01 -0.54
CA PHE A 356 -17.68 5.13 -1.38
C PHE A 356 -19.18 5.13 -1.67
N ARG A 357 -19.99 4.49 -0.83
CA ARG A 357 -21.45 4.61 -0.90
C ARG A 357 -21.93 6.06 -0.60
N PRO A 358 -23.09 6.48 -1.13
CA PRO A 358 -23.55 7.87 -1.09
C PRO A 358 -24.02 8.20 0.32
N THR A 359 -23.13 8.77 1.12
CA THR A 359 -23.39 9.13 2.52
C THR A 359 -22.97 10.59 2.74
N PRO A 360 -23.83 11.57 2.41
CA PRO A 360 -23.47 13.00 2.46
C PRO A 360 -23.50 13.54 3.90
N LYS A 361 -22.67 12.96 4.78
CA LYS A 361 -22.48 13.39 6.17
C LYS A 361 -21.27 14.31 6.35
N GLY A 362 -20.48 14.49 5.29
CA GLY A 362 -19.32 15.38 5.27
C GLY A 362 -19.71 16.86 5.11
N PRO A 363 -18.73 17.77 5.22
CA PRO A 363 -18.96 19.19 4.97
C PRO A 363 -19.36 19.43 3.51
N ALA A 364 -20.37 20.26 3.30
CA ALA A 364 -20.80 20.65 1.96
C ALA A 364 -19.81 21.64 1.34
N HIS A 365 -19.38 21.36 0.12
CA HIS A 365 -18.50 22.23 -0.65
C HIS A 365 -19.14 22.56 -2.00
N GLU A 366 -18.98 23.81 -2.48
CA GLU A 366 -19.44 24.18 -3.82
C GLU A 366 -18.54 23.51 -4.87
N LEU A 367 -17.22 23.73 -4.76
CA LEU A 367 -16.20 23.04 -5.54
C LEU A 367 -15.24 22.33 -4.58
N LEU A 368 -15.04 21.02 -4.79
CA LEU A 368 -14.12 20.21 -3.99
C LEU A 368 -13.00 19.66 -4.88
N TYR A 369 -11.76 19.85 -4.46
CA TYR A 369 -10.60 19.24 -5.10
C TYR A 369 -9.71 18.54 -4.06
N VAL A 370 -9.37 17.27 -4.29
CA VAL A 370 -8.60 16.46 -3.33
C VAL A 370 -7.37 15.85 -4.01
N ALA A 371 -6.24 16.55 -3.97
CA ALA A 371 -4.96 16.04 -4.43
C ALA A 371 -3.78 16.76 -3.80
N ASN A 372 -2.67 16.05 -3.64
CA ASN A 372 -1.39 16.68 -3.31
C ASN A 372 -0.86 17.46 -4.52
N TRP A 373 -0.25 18.61 -4.28
CA TRP A 373 0.59 19.25 -5.27
C TRP A 373 1.92 18.51 -5.37
N ARG A 374 2.25 18.06 -6.59
CA ARG A 374 3.53 17.42 -6.93
C ARG A 374 4.05 17.97 -8.25
N GLU A 375 3.13 18.21 -9.16
CA GLU A 375 3.29 18.89 -10.45
C GLU A 375 2.14 19.89 -10.63
N ASP A 376 2.15 20.62 -11.75
CA ASP A 376 1.06 21.53 -12.12
C ASP A 376 -0.29 20.81 -12.14
N ARG A 377 -1.35 21.53 -11.73
CA ARG A 377 -2.71 21.01 -11.60
C ARG A 377 -3.63 21.78 -12.56
N PRO A 378 -3.80 21.31 -13.81
CA PRO A 378 -4.45 22.08 -14.86
C PRO A 378 -5.82 22.62 -14.46
N ILE A 379 -6.66 21.81 -13.81
CA ILE A 379 -8.02 22.24 -13.47
C ILE A 379 -8.03 23.37 -12.43
N ILE A 380 -7.07 23.37 -11.50
CA ILE A 380 -6.93 24.43 -10.49
C ILE A 380 -6.35 25.70 -11.12
N ARG A 381 -5.32 25.57 -11.96
CA ARG A 381 -4.77 26.69 -12.73
C ARG A 381 -5.83 27.33 -13.63
N ASP A 382 -6.60 26.51 -14.33
CA ASP A 382 -7.63 26.96 -15.26
C ASP A 382 -8.85 27.55 -14.53
N LEU A 383 -9.06 27.19 -13.26
CA LEU A 383 -10.08 27.81 -12.40
C LEU A 383 -9.63 29.16 -11.83
N LEU A 384 -8.39 29.29 -11.35
CA LEU A 384 -7.91 30.45 -10.58
C LEU A 384 -7.49 31.65 -11.43
N PRO A 385 -7.76 32.91 -11.03
CA PRO A 385 -8.52 33.29 -9.84
C PRO A 385 -10.01 33.00 -10.00
N THR A 386 -10.70 32.77 -8.88
CA THR A 386 -12.15 32.48 -8.85
C THR A 386 -12.80 33.10 -7.62
N GLU A 387 -14.05 33.57 -7.78
CA GLU A 387 -14.90 33.99 -6.67
C GLU A 387 -15.75 32.82 -6.12
N ARG A 388 -15.64 31.64 -6.74
CA ARG A 388 -16.35 30.41 -6.32
C ARG A 388 -15.78 29.89 -5.00
N ARG A 389 -16.63 29.22 -4.21
CA ARG A 389 -16.19 28.59 -2.94
C ARG A 389 -15.47 27.27 -3.22
N LEU A 390 -14.19 27.38 -3.55
CA LEU A 390 -13.27 26.26 -3.75
C LEU A 390 -12.66 25.79 -2.42
N ALA A 391 -12.75 24.49 -2.16
CA ALA A 391 -12.04 23.79 -1.09
C ALA A 391 -11.03 22.81 -1.67
N VAL A 392 -9.74 23.04 -1.39
CA VAL A 392 -8.63 22.18 -1.79
C VAL A 392 -8.10 21.42 -0.57
N PHE A 393 -8.06 20.10 -0.66
CA PHE A 393 -7.40 19.23 0.31
C PHE A 393 -6.18 18.56 -0.30
N GLY A 394 -5.04 18.70 0.37
CA GLY A 394 -3.79 18.05 -0.03
C GLY A 394 -2.55 18.77 0.50
N ARG A 395 -1.41 18.08 0.41
CA ARG A 395 -0.08 18.60 0.78
C ARG A 395 0.61 19.28 -0.40
N GLY A 396 1.57 20.15 -0.12
CA GLY A 396 2.43 20.78 -1.13
C GLY A 396 1.85 22.02 -1.81
N TRP A 397 0.63 22.42 -1.44
CA TRP A 397 0.00 23.67 -1.87
C TRP A 397 0.61 24.84 -1.11
N ALA A 398 1.59 25.50 -1.72
CA ALA A 398 2.24 26.67 -1.15
C ALA A 398 1.45 27.96 -1.48
N PRO A 399 1.56 29.03 -0.65
CA PRO A 399 0.77 30.25 -0.83
C PRO A 399 0.94 30.97 -2.18
N ASP A 400 2.05 30.73 -2.88
CA ASP A 400 2.32 31.25 -4.23
C ASP A 400 1.58 30.48 -5.34
N ARG A 401 1.01 29.31 -5.02
CA ARG A 401 0.32 28.41 -5.96
C ARG A 401 -1.19 28.36 -5.75
N LEU A 402 -1.61 28.55 -4.50
CA LEU A 402 -3.00 28.52 -4.09
C LEU A 402 -3.19 29.56 -2.99
N ASP A 403 -4.16 30.43 -3.17
CA ASP A 403 -4.58 31.34 -2.11
C ASP A 403 -4.93 30.51 -0.85
N PRO A 404 -4.34 30.79 0.32
CA PRO A 404 -4.64 30.11 1.57
C PRO A 404 -6.15 30.06 1.90
N ALA A 405 -6.96 31.00 1.40
CA ALA A 405 -8.41 30.98 1.54
C ALA A 405 -9.08 29.76 0.89
N HIS A 406 -8.45 29.16 -0.12
CA HIS A 406 -8.94 27.94 -0.78
C HIS A 406 -8.36 26.65 -0.19
N HIS A 407 -7.31 26.73 0.64
CA HIS A 407 -6.68 25.54 1.23
C HIS A 407 -7.45 25.09 2.48
N ALA A 408 -8.29 24.07 2.31
CA ALA A 408 -9.18 23.56 3.34
C ALA A 408 -8.52 22.54 4.29
N GLY A 409 -7.38 21.97 3.91
CA GLY A 409 -6.60 21.09 4.77
C GLY A 409 -5.54 20.26 4.05
N GLU A 410 -4.67 19.59 4.81
CA GLU A 410 -3.58 18.79 4.25
C GLU A 410 -4.00 17.39 3.77
N SER A 411 -5.09 16.85 4.31
CA SER A 411 -5.59 15.51 3.96
C SER A 411 -7.01 15.29 4.52
N ILE A 412 -7.79 14.46 3.84
CA ILE A 412 -9.03 13.87 4.36
C ILE A 412 -8.74 12.40 4.68
N HIS A 413 -9.26 11.90 5.81
CA HIS A 413 -9.10 10.49 6.13
C HIS A 413 -9.84 9.64 5.09
N ASN A 414 -9.23 8.58 4.57
CA ASN A 414 -9.80 7.81 3.45
C ASN A 414 -11.20 7.21 3.79
N GLN A 415 -11.44 6.86 5.06
CA GLN A 415 -12.76 6.40 5.54
C GLN A 415 -13.85 7.49 5.53
N GLU A 416 -13.46 8.76 5.50
CA GLU A 416 -14.38 9.90 5.46
C GLU A 416 -14.52 10.48 4.06
N LEU A 417 -13.57 10.18 3.16
CA LEU A 417 -13.45 10.80 1.83
C LEU A 417 -14.73 10.66 0.99
N GLY A 418 -15.40 9.49 1.04
CA GLY A 418 -16.67 9.28 0.35
C GLY A 418 -17.77 10.25 0.80
N GLN A 419 -17.75 10.69 2.07
CA GLN A 419 -18.73 11.63 2.60
C GLN A 419 -18.49 13.05 2.10
N TYR A 420 -17.24 13.42 1.84
CA TYR A 420 -16.87 14.71 1.26
C TYR A 420 -17.27 14.77 -0.21
N TYR A 421 -16.99 13.71 -0.98
CA TYR A 421 -17.43 13.63 -2.37
C TYR A 421 -18.96 13.67 -2.48
N ALA A 422 -19.67 12.88 -1.68
CA ALA A 422 -21.13 12.85 -1.68
C ALA A 422 -21.78 14.20 -1.30
N ALA A 423 -21.11 15.01 -0.47
CA ALA A 423 -21.60 16.31 -0.01
C ALA A 423 -21.20 17.48 -0.92
N ALA A 424 -20.25 17.30 -1.84
CA ALA A 424 -19.82 18.34 -2.75
C ALA A 424 -20.86 18.58 -3.86
N SER A 425 -21.02 19.84 -4.28
CA SER A 425 -21.82 20.14 -5.48
C SER A 425 -21.09 19.67 -6.73
N ILE A 426 -19.82 20.05 -6.90
CA ILE A 426 -18.97 19.62 -8.00
C ILE A 426 -17.63 19.14 -7.42
N VAL A 427 -17.23 17.92 -7.77
CA VAL A 427 -15.87 17.42 -7.54
C VAL A 427 -15.03 17.73 -8.79
N LEU A 428 -13.88 18.35 -8.57
CA LEU A 428 -12.92 18.67 -9.61
C LEU A 428 -11.82 17.60 -9.65
N ASN A 429 -11.47 17.17 -10.84
CA ASN A 429 -10.42 16.19 -11.08
C ASN A 429 -9.43 16.65 -12.16
N ASP A 430 -8.17 16.28 -12.01
CA ASP A 430 -7.19 16.29 -13.09
C ASP A 430 -6.28 15.06 -13.01
N HIS A 431 -5.47 14.90 -14.06
CA HIS A 431 -4.49 13.84 -14.16
C HIS A 431 -3.07 14.41 -14.16
N ALA A 432 -2.11 13.57 -13.74
CA ALA A 432 -0.69 13.81 -14.00
C ALA A 432 -0.45 13.92 -15.52
N ALA A 433 0.53 14.71 -15.96
CA ALA A 433 0.71 14.99 -17.39
C ALA A 433 0.92 13.72 -18.24
N GLY A 434 1.72 12.77 -17.74
CA GLY A 434 1.91 11.47 -18.38
C GLY A 434 0.64 10.65 -18.45
N MET A 435 -0.11 10.57 -17.33
CA MET A 435 -1.38 9.85 -17.28
C MET A 435 -2.39 10.41 -18.27
N ARG A 436 -2.54 11.74 -18.33
CA ARG A 436 -3.44 12.41 -19.26
C ARG A 436 -3.11 12.10 -20.72
N ARG A 437 -1.83 12.23 -21.08
CA ARG A 437 -1.37 12.02 -22.46
C ARG A 437 -1.61 10.59 -22.94
N GLU A 438 -1.42 9.63 -22.04
CA GLU A 438 -1.46 8.20 -22.38
C GLU A 438 -2.78 7.51 -21.98
N GLY A 439 -3.82 8.25 -21.59
CA GLY A 439 -5.14 7.69 -21.32
C GLY A 439 -5.29 6.90 -20.00
N PHE A 440 -4.48 7.19 -18.98
CA PHE A 440 -4.62 6.57 -17.66
C PHE A 440 -5.60 7.35 -16.78
N LEU A 441 -6.77 6.76 -16.54
CA LEU A 441 -7.81 7.35 -15.69
C LEU A 441 -7.46 7.20 -14.20
N SER A 442 -7.48 8.31 -13.46
CA SER A 442 -7.12 8.33 -12.04
C SER A 442 -8.16 7.68 -11.12
N ASN A 443 -7.74 7.08 -10.00
CA ASN A 443 -8.66 6.44 -9.03
C ASN A 443 -9.80 7.34 -8.57
N ARG A 444 -9.53 8.65 -8.45
CA ARG A 444 -10.46 9.65 -7.94
C ARG A 444 -11.77 9.68 -8.72
N LEU A 445 -11.71 9.45 -10.03
CA LEU A 445 -12.89 9.40 -10.88
C LEU A 445 -13.83 8.28 -10.42
N TYR A 446 -13.29 7.08 -10.18
CA TYR A 446 -14.06 5.92 -9.72
C TYR A 446 -14.64 6.15 -8.33
N ASP A 447 -13.82 6.60 -7.38
CA ASP A 447 -14.25 6.85 -6.01
C ASP A 447 -15.31 7.95 -5.90
N ALA A 448 -15.14 9.07 -6.62
CA ALA A 448 -16.12 10.15 -6.62
C ALA A 448 -17.42 9.71 -7.31
N ALA A 449 -17.34 9.07 -8.48
CA ALA A 449 -18.51 8.56 -9.19
C ALA A 449 -19.28 7.54 -8.35
N ALA A 450 -18.59 6.64 -7.62
CA ALA A 450 -19.19 5.66 -6.74
C ALA A 450 -20.04 6.29 -5.62
N THR A 451 -19.77 7.55 -5.24
CA THR A 451 -20.58 8.31 -4.26
C THR A 451 -21.80 9.00 -4.87
N GLY A 452 -21.98 8.92 -6.20
CA GLY A 452 -22.98 9.70 -6.93
C GLY A 452 -22.61 11.17 -7.12
N ALA A 453 -21.37 11.55 -6.80
CA ALA A 453 -20.90 12.92 -7.00
C ALA A 453 -20.83 13.27 -8.49
N PHE A 454 -21.12 14.53 -8.81
CA PHE A 454 -20.87 15.05 -10.14
C PHE A 454 -19.42 15.50 -10.26
N VAL A 455 -18.76 15.05 -11.31
CA VAL A 455 -17.32 15.28 -11.52
C VAL A 455 -17.09 16.05 -12.81
N ILE A 456 -16.29 17.12 -12.73
CA ILE A 456 -15.67 17.75 -13.88
C ILE A 456 -14.18 17.38 -13.89
N SER A 457 -13.70 16.85 -15.01
CA SER A 457 -12.29 16.48 -15.21
C SER A 457 -11.70 17.17 -16.44
N ASP A 458 -10.38 17.22 -16.50
CA ASP A 458 -9.68 17.46 -17.76
C ASP A 458 -10.00 16.40 -18.83
N GLU A 459 -9.88 16.80 -20.10
CA GLU A 459 -10.08 15.92 -21.25
C GLU A 459 -8.97 14.87 -21.37
N ILE A 460 -9.39 13.60 -21.45
CA ILE A 460 -8.55 12.40 -21.57
C ILE A 460 -9.30 11.33 -22.37
N ASP A 461 -8.58 10.56 -23.18
CA ASP A 461 -9.16 9.50 -24.01
C ASP A 461 -9.83 8.41 -23.14
N GLY A 462 -10.96 7.89 -23.60
CA GLY A 462 -11.75 6.87 -22.90
C GLY A 462 -12.68 7.37 -21.79
N LEU A 463 -12.59 8.64 -21.35
CA LEU A 463 -13.37 9.15 -20.21
C LEU A 463 -14.90 9.03 -20.40
N GLU A 464 -15.41 9.39 -21.58
CA GLU A 464 -16.86 9.33 -21.84
C GLU A 464 -17.37 7.89 -21.83
N ALA A 465 -16.65 6.96 -22.46
CA ALA A 465 -17.01 5.55 -22.51
C ALA A 465 -16.92 4.87 -21.13
N GLU A 466 -15.90 5.20 -20.33
CA GLU A 466 -15.70 4.59 -19.01
C GLU A 466 -16.87 4.90 -18.06
N PHE A 467 -17.39 6.13 -18.10
CA PHE A 467 -18.42 6.63 -17.16
C PHE A 467 -19.79 6.89 -17.80
N ASP A 468 -20.05 6.37 -19.00
CA ASP A 468 -21.28 6.55 -19.80
C ASP A 468 -21.65 8.03 -20.01
N GLY A 469 -20.66 8.93 -20.05
CA GLY A 469 -20.83 10.39 -20.12
C GLY A 469 -21.33 11.03 -18.82
N GLY A 470 -21.24 10.34 -17.69
CA GLY A 470 -21.57 10.89 -16.36
C GLY A 470 -20.50 11.83 -15.79
N VAL A 471 -19.24 11.62 -16.15
CA VAL A 471 -18.14 12.56 -15.88
C VAL A 471 -17.98 13.51 -17.06
N VAL A 472 -17.87 14.82 -16.78
CA VAL A 472 -17.81 15.85 -17.82
C VAL A 472 -16.39 16.36 -18.02
N ALA A 473 -15.90 16.32 -19.26
CA ALA A 473 -14.61 16.87 -19.63
C ALA A 473 -14.68 18.38 -19.91
N TYR A 474 -13.66 19.12 -19.49
CA TYR A 474 -13.43 20.50 -19.93
C TYR A 474 -12.22 20.59 -20.88
N ARG A 475 -12.21 21.63 -21.73
CA ARG A 475 -11.21 21.80 -22.81
C ARG A 475 -10.21 22.91 -22.52
N ASP A 476 -10.72 23.99 -21.95
CA ASP A 476 -9.95 25.18 -21.59
C ASP A 476 -10.60 25.90 -20.41
N ARG A 477 -9.91 26.93 -19.90
CA ARG A 477 -10.38 27.80 -18.84
C ARG A 477 -11.82 28.29 -19.06
N ARG A 478 -12.13 28.87 -20.22
CA ARG A 478 -13.46 29.44 -20.47
C ARG A 478 -14.53 28.35 -20.39
N HIS A 479 -14.27 27.18 -20.98
CA HIS A 479 -15.17 26.05 -20.93
C HIS A 479 -15.38 25.55 -19.48
N LEU A 480 -14.32 25.48 -18.68
CA LEU A 480 -14.42 25.08 -17.27
C LEU A 480 -15.37 25.99 -16.48
N HIS A 481 -15.19 27.31 -16.57
CA HIS A 481 -16.07 28.28 -15.89
C HIS A 481 -17.53 28.17 -16.38
N GLN A 482 -17.75 28.01 -17.69
CA GLN A 482 -19.10 27.80 -18.25
C GLN A 482 -19.77 26.53 -17.73
N LEU A 483 -19.03 25.43 -17.62
CA LEU A 483 -19.55 24.17 -17.08
C LEU A 483 -19.89 24.31 -15.59
N ILE A 484 -19.01 24.93 -14.80
CA ILE A 484 -19.26 25.19 -13.38
C ILE A 484 -20.55 26.01 -13.22
N ASP A 485 -20.69 27.12 -13.94
CA ASP A 485 -21.87 27.99 -13.85
C ASP A 485 -23.15 27.25 -14.22
N ARG A 486 -23.13 26.51 -15.34
CA ARG A 486 -24.26 25.70 -15.80
C ARG A 486 -24.68 24.67 -14.75
N PHE A 487 -23.75 23.85 -14.29
CA PHE A 487 -24.09 22.72 -13.40
C PHE A 487 -24.36 23.16 -11.96
N LEU A 488 -23.89 24.32 -11.53
CA LEU A 488 -24.34 24.93 -10.28
C LEU A 488 -25.78 25.45 -10.41
N ALA A 489 -26.15 26.03 -11.56
CA ALA A 489 -27.51 26.50 -11.84
C ALA A 489 -28.52 25.36 -12.05
N ASP A 490 -28.09 24.17 -12.45
CA ASP A 490 -28.95 22.99 -12.62
C ASP A 490 -28.55 21.78 -11.74
N PRO A 491 -29.00 21.75 -10.47
CA PRO A 491 -28.79 20.61 -9.58
C PRO A 491 -29.43 19.29 -10.06
N ALA A 492 -30.46 19.35 -10.91
CA ALA A 492 -31.13 18.14 -11.39
C ALA A 492 -30.29 17.44 -12.45
N GLU A 493 -29.79 18.19 -13.45
CA GLU A 493 -28.84 17.66 -14.45
C GLU A 493 -27.59 17.11 -13.76
N ARG A 494 -27.07 17.85 -12.76
CA ARG A 494 -25.90 17.45 -11.98
C ARG A 494 -26.08 16.09 -11.29
N ARG A 495 -27.21 15.90 -10.59
CA ARG A 495 -27.54 14.61 -9.95
C ARG A 495 -27.71 13.48 -10.97
N ALA A 496 -28.37 13.75 -12.09
CA ALA A 496 -28.59 12.75 -13.14
C ALA A 496 -27.26 12.27 -13.77
N ARG A 497 -26.29 13.17 -13.95
CA ARG A 497 -24.94 12.86 -14.44
C ARG A 497 -24.15 12.05 -13.41
N GLY A 498 -24.14 12.48 -12.14
CA GLY A 498 -23.48 11.75 -11.05
C GLY A 498 -24.02 10.32 -10.89
N GLU A 499 -25.34 10.14 -10.94
CA GLU A 499 -25.96 8.81 -10.88
C GLU A 499 -25.64 7.93 -12.10
N ARG A 500 -25.45 8.55 -13.28
CA ARG A 500 -25.01 7.81 -14.46
C ARG A 500 -23.59 7.28 -14.30
N ALA A 501 -22.65 8.13 -13.87
CA ALA A 501 -21.28 7.71 -13.60
C ALA A 501 -21.22 6.65 -12.48
N ARG A 502 -22.05 6.80 -11.45
CA ARG A 502 -22.20 5.83 -10.36
C ARG A 502 -22.58 4.45 -10.88
N ARG A 503 -23.63 4.35 -11.70
CA ARG A 503 -24.07 3.07 -12.28
C ARG A 503 -22.98 2.42 -13.11
N ALA A 504 -22.35 3.19 -14.00
CA ALA A 504 -21.20 2.74 -14.79
C ALA A 504 -20.10 2.11 -13.91
N VAL A 505 -19.71 2.79 -12.82
CA VAL A 505 -18.68 2.30 -11.90
C VAL A 505 -19.12 1.07 -11.11
N LEU A 506 -20.34 1.03 -10.59
CA LEU A 506 -20.80 -0.11 -9.79
C LEU A 506 -20.98 -1.37 -10.66
N ASP A 507 -21.37 -1.20 -11.92
CA ASP A 507 -21.58 -2.31 -12.86
C ASP A 507 -20.25 -2.91 -13.37
N ARG A 508 -19.16 -2.12 -13.41
CA ARG A 508 -17.93 -2.50 -14.15
C ARG A 508 -16.59 -2.26 -13.43
N HIS A 509 -16.54 -1.37 -12.44
CA HIS A 509 -15.27 -0.83 -11.90
C HIS A 509 -15.19 -0.88 -10.36
N THR A 510 -15.60 -2.01 -9.76
CA THR A 510 -15.37 -2.30 -8.33
C THR A 510 -14.17 -3.23 -8.12
N PHE A 511 -13.55 -3.21 -6.94
CA PHE A 511 -12.43 -4.12 -6.65
C PHE A 511 -12.84 -5.60 -6.71
N ALA A 512 -14.12 -5.95 -6.49
CA ALA A 512 -14.61 -7.31 -6.71
C ALA A 512 -14.49 -7.72 -8.19
N HIS A 513 -14.83 -6.82 -9.12
CA HIS A 513 -14.61 -7.08 -10.56
C HIS A 513 -13.13 -7.28 -10.86
N ARG A 514 -12.24 -6.44 -10.30
CA ARG A 514 -10.79 -6.55 -10.50
C ARG A 514 -10.22 -7.85 -9.96
N ALA A 515 -10.62 -8.26 -8.75
CA ALA A 515 -10.19 -9.51 -8.16
C ALA A 515 -10.55 -10.70 -9.06
N ARG A 516 -11.79 -10.80 -9.53
CA ARG A 516 -12.21 -11.89 -10.43
C ARG A 516 -11.46 -11.88 -11.76
N THR A 517 -11.24 -10.72 -12.37
CA THR A 517 -10.46 -10.61 -13.61
C THR A 517 -9.01 -11.04 -13.42
N LEU A 518 -8.38 -10.64 -12.31
CA LEU A 518 -7.03 -11.04 -11.96
C LEU A 518 -6.96 -12.55 -11.74
N ILE A 519 -7.83 -13.11 -10.89
CA ILE A 519 -7.90 -14.55 -10.59
C ILE A 519 -8.04 -15.37 -11.88
N ALA A 520 -9.00 -15.03 -12.73
CA ALA A 520 -9.23 -15.75 -13.99
C ALA A 520 -8.02 -15.72 -14.95
N ALA A 521 -7.17 -14.68 -14.87
CA ALA A 521 -5.94 -14.62 -15.66
C ALA A 521 -4.77 -15.38 -15.02
N ILE A 522 -4.73 -15.43 -13.69
CA ILE A 522 -3.66 -16.03 -12.88
C ILE A 522 -3.76 -17.56 -12.85
N GLU A 523 -4.98 -18.11 -12.69
CA GLU A 523 -5.19 -19.56 -12.54
C GLU A 523 -4.51 -20.41 -13.65
N PRO A 524 -4.61 -20.05 -14.96
CA PRO A 524 -3.91 -20.80 -16.00
C PRO A 524 -2.38 -20.76 -15.88
N GLN A 525 -1.81 -19.68 -15.31
CA GLN A 525 -0.37 -19.57 -15.12
C GLN A 525 0.11 -20.43 -13.96
N LEU A 526 -0.65 -20.49 -12.86
CA LEU A 526 -0.34 -21.36 -11.72
C LEU A 526 -0.25 -22.83 -12.13
N ALA A 527 -1.19 -23.30 -12.96
CA ALA A 527 -1.18 -24.68 -13.47
C ALA A 527 0.07 -25.00 -14.32
N ARG A 528 0.60 -24.01 -15.05
CA ARG A 528 1.84 -24.17 -15.83
C ARG A 528 3.06 -24.30 -14.92
N VAL A 529 3.16 -23.46 -13.90
CA VAL A 529 4.25 -23.52 -12.90
C VAL A 529 4.21 -24.85 -12.14
N GLU A 530 3.02 -25.34 -11.76
CA GLU A 530 2.87 -26.66 -11.14
C GLU A 530 3.31 -27.83 -12.03
N THR A 531 3.11 -27.73 -13.34
CA THR A 531 3.51 -28.77 -14.30
C THR A 531 5.01 -28.74 -14.54
N ALA A 532 5.61 -27.55 -14.66
CA ALA A 532 7.06 -27.39 -14.84
C ALA A 532 7.87 -27.98 -13.67
N ASP A 533 7.39 -27.82 -12.44
CA ASP A 533 8.05 -28.36 -11.23
C ASP A 533 7.95 -29.91 -11.09
N ARG A 534 7.11 -30.59 -11.89
CA ARG A 534 6.93 -32.05 -11.86
C ARG A 534 7.78 -32.79 -12.89
N VAL A 535 8.32 -32.07 -13.88
CA VAL A 535 9.17 -32.59 -14.96
C VAL A 535 10.63 -32.37 -14.57
#